data_AF-B2AD79-F1
#
_entry.id   AF-B2AD79-F1
#
_cell.length_a   1.000
_cell.length_b   1.000
_cell.length_c   1.000
_cell.angle_alpha   90.00
_cell.angle_beta   90.00
_cell.angle_gamma   90.00
#
_symmetry.space_group_name_H-M   'P 1'
#
loop_
_entity.id
_entity.type
_entity.pdbx_description
1 polymer ?
#
loop_
_entity_poly.entity_id
_entity_poly.type
_entity_poly.pdbx_seq_one_letter_code
_entity_poly.pdbx_strand_id
1 'polypeptide(L)'
;MPLISSDKDLPKLLDTPTKQVEWAKKLVAEHLGSAAKHIDKPPMQGMFSRTLFLTLADDREVVLQFRTESLELDAFKIARNALGSIVPDIRALEDKALLKEYVWAYSLTRLEAVDGKIRPHLEAILASPLQEILPYRHDFQGFLDKLEQLKELPLWVAHYDLNDLSILIDEDCHVTGLIDWELSSPRPFGVGFGRIHTFAGENTGGEFWMPDEFEVAERAFWNELFDGMPADIRDILKKQMVLVQDAVILGTFLNCFFFEDGKVGFSQVALKALPKFLTYRIPFVRGSEGLYRD
;
A
#
# COMPACT_ATOMS: atom_id res chain seq x y z
N MET A 1 27.90 4.76 9.99
CA MET A 1 28.34 4.25 8.66
C MET A 1 27.85 5.20 7.58
N PRO A 2 28.53 5.28 6.42
CA PRO A 2 28.15 6.24 5.39
C PRO A 2 26.79 5.88 4.78
N LEU A 3 25.92 6.88 4.72
CA LEU A 3 24.63 6.82 4.04
C LEU A 3 24.87 6.64 2.53
N ILE A 4 24.11 5.76 1.88
CA ILE A 4 24.25 5.54 0.43
C ILE A 4 23.36 6.55 -0.30
N SER A 5 23.93 7.69 -0.67
CA SER A 5 23.27 8.83 -1.35
C SER A 5 23.42 8.82 -2.87
N SER A 6 24.37 8.05 -3.40
CA SER A 6 24.57 7.82 -4.82
C SER A 6 25.10 6.40 -5.08
N ASP A 7 25.10 5.92 -6.32
CA ASP A 7 25.71 4.61 -6.62
C ASP A 7 27.21 4.57 -6.28
N LYS A 8 27.90 5.72 -6.30
CA LYS A 8 29.34 5.82 -6.00
C LYS A 8 29.68 5.54 -4.54
N ASP A 9 28.68 5.55 -3.66
CA ASP A 9 28.87 5.24 -2.24
C ASP A 9 28.92 3.71 -1.99
N LEU A 10 28.62 2.90 -3.02
CA LEU A 10 28.79 1.45 -2.97
C LEU A 10 30.24 1.04 -3.31
N PRO A 11 30.67 -0.16 -2.88
CA PRO A 11 31.95 -0.73 -3.29
C PRO A 11 32.08 -0.85 -4.81
N LYS A 12 33.32 -0.89 -5.31
CA LYS A 12 33.63 -0.88 -6.76
C LYS A 12 32.95 -1.98 -7.57
N LEU A 13 32.53 -3.07 -6.92
CA LEU A 13 31.77 -4.13 -7.55
C LEU A 13 30.34 -3.73 -7.92
N LEU A 14 29.79 -2.65 -7.37
CA LEU A 14 28.40 -2.21 -7.53
C LEU A 14 28.24 -0.70 -7.72
N ASP A 15 29.34 0.05 -7.87
CA ASP A 15 29.34 1.52 -7.95
C ASP A 15 28.73 2.09 -9.24
N THR A 16 28.26 1.24 -10.14
CA THR A 16 27.52 1.62 -11.35
C THR A 16 26.27 0.77 -11.56
N PRO A 17 25.23 1.32 -12.22
CA PRO A 17 24.02 0.56 -12.54
C PRO A 17 24.29 -0.73 -13.34
N THR A 18 25.22 -0.69 -14.30
CA THR A 18 25.57 -1.87 -15.11
C THR A 18 26.12 -3.00 -14.25
N LYS A 19 27.02 -2.69 -13.31
CA LYS A 19 27.57 -3.70 -12.40
C LYS A 19 26.51 -4.26 -11.45
N GLN A 20 25.60 -3.40 -10.95
CA GLN A 20 24.46 -3.84 -10.14
C GLN A 20 23.58 -4.85 -10.91
N VAL A 21 23.30 -4.57 -12.18
CA VAL A 21 22.51 -5.46 -13.06
C VAL A 21 23.23 -6.78 -13.33
N GLU A 22 24.54 -6.75 -13.62
CA GLU A 22 25.35 -7.96 -13.83
C GLU A 22 25.35 -8.86 -12.59
N TRP A 23 25.57 -8.26 -11.42
CA TRP A 23 25.50 -8.98 -10.15
C TRP A 23 24.11 -9.54 -9.87
N ALA A 24 23.07 -8.75 -10.11
CA ALA A 24 21.70 -9.20 -9.91
C ALA A 24 21.38 -10.44 -10.76
N LYS A 25 21.73 -10.42 -12.06
CA LYS A 25 21.57 -11.57 -12.97
C LYS A 25 22.30 -12.81 -12.49
N LYS A 26 23.57 -12.66 -12.07
CA LYS A 26 24.38 -13.76 -11.53
C LYS A 26 23.71 -14.37 -10.29
N LEU A 27 23.39 -13.53 -9.30
CA LEU A 27 22.88 -13.99 -8.00
C LEU A 27 21.52 -14.69 -8.13
N VAL A 28 20.59 -14.18 -8.93
CA VAL A 28 19.29 -14.84 -9.09
C VAL A 28 19.41 -16.18 -9.83
N ALA A 29 20.28 -16.27 -10.83
CA ALA A 29 20.52 -17.53 -11.53
C ALA A 29 21.11 -18.59 -10.57
N GLU A 30 22.10 -18.20 -9.77
CA GLU A 30 22.79 -19.10 -8.84
C GLU A 30 21.91 -19.53 -7.66
N HIS A 31 21.20 -18.59 -7.03
CA HIS A 31 20.49 -18.86 -5.77
C HIS A 31 19.00 -19.17 -5.95
N LEU A 32 18.35 -18.59 -6.96
CA LEU A 32 16.92 -18.75 -7.20
C LEU A 32 16.60 -19.72 -8.33
N GLY A 33 17.61 -20.20 -9.06
CA GLY A 33 17.46 -21.18 -10.14
C GLY A 33 16.72 -20.66 -11.36
N SER A 34 16.62 -19.34 -11.52
CA SER A 34 15.90 -18.69 -12.62
C SER A 34 16.64 -17.44 -13.08
N ALA A 35 16.69 -17.21 -14.40
CA ALA A 35 17.34 -16.04 -14.97
C ALA A 35 16.47 -14.80 -14.79
N ALA A 36 17.08 -13.61 -14.67
CA ALA A 36 16.32 -12.36 -14.72
C ALA A 36 15.86 -12.07 -16.16
N LYS A 37 14.54 -11.98 -16.36
CA LYS A 37 13.89 -11.62 -17.62
C LYS A 37 13.78 -10.10 -17.76
N HIS A 38 13.43 -9.42 -16.67
CA HIS A 38 13.31 -7.97 -16.60
C HIS A 38 13.93 -7.44 -15.30
N ILE A 39 14.57 -6.27 -15.36
CA ILE A 39 15.19 -5.61 -14.20
C ILE A 39 14.88 -4.13 -14.27
N ASP A 40 14.14 -3.64 -13.29
CA ASP A 40 13.82 -2.23 -13.07
C ASP A 40 14.62 -1.67 -11.90
N LYS A 41 15.05 -0.42 -12.05
CA LYS A 41 15.69 0.35 -10.99
C LYS A 41 14.69 1.39 -10.46
N PRO A 42 14.11 1.21 -9.27
CA PRO A 42 13.29 2.25 -8.68
C PRO A 42 14.13 3.51 -8.40
N PRO A 43 13.49 4.67 -8.18
CA PRO A 43 14.13 5.81 -7.53
C PRO A 43 14.87 5.35 -6.27
N MET A 44 15.92 6.08 -5.89
CA MET A 44 16.73 5.71 -4.74
C MET A 44 15.87 5.56 -3.48
N GLN A 45 15.83 4.34 -2.95
CA GLN A 45 15.04 3.94 -1.80
C GLN A 45 15.94 3.19 -0.80
N GLY A 46 15.80 3.53 0.48
CA GLY A 46 16.58 2.95 1.56
C GLY A 46 17.92 3.63 1.80
N MET A 47 18.23 3.89 3.07
CA MET A 47 19.41 4.65 3.50
C MET A 47 20.73 3.87 3.38
N PHE A 48 20.65 2.54 3.45
CA PHE A 48 21.79 1.62 3.50
C PHE A 48 21.70 0.53 2.44
N SER A 49 20.94 0.79 1.37
CA SER A 49 20.69 -0.20 0.31
C SER A 49 20.61 0.40 -1.08
N ARG A 50 20.83 -0.45 -2.07
CA ARG A 50 20.33 -0.27 -3.44
C ARG A 50 19.37 -1.39 -3.79
N THR A 51 18.23 -1.00 -4.31
CA THR A 51 17.11 -1.87 -4.62
C THR A 51 16.96 -2.01 -6.13
N LEU A 52 16.65 -3.22 -6.58
CA LEU A 52 16.25 -3.55 -7.94
C LEU A 52 14.96 -4.37 -7.89
N PHE A 53 14.04 -4.15 -8.82
CA PHE A 53 12.88 -5.01 -9.01
C PHE A 53 13.16 -5.94 -10.19
N LEU A 54 12.92 -7.23 -10.00
CA LEU A 54 13.24 -8.25 -10.99
C LEU A 54 11.99 -9.08 -11.28
N THR A 55 11.72 -9.26 -12.57
CA THR A 55 10.85 -10.35 -13.06
C THR A 55 11.77 -11.47 -13.54
N LEU A 56 11.61 -12.66 -12.97
CA LEU A 56 12.39 -13.84 -13.34
C LEU A 56 11.79 -14.54 -14.57
N ALA A 57 12.53 -15.47 -15.18
CA ALA A 57 12.11 -16.20 -16.38
C ALA A 57 10.91 -17.13 -16.15
N ASP A 58 10.70 -17.53 -14.90
CA ASP A 58 9.54 -18.27 -14.39
C ASP A 58 8.45 -17.35 -13.81
N ASP A 59 8.45 -16.08 -14.22
CA ASP A 59 7.49 -15.03 -13.90
C ASP A 59 7.36 -14.67 -12.41
N ARG A 60 8.20 -15.23 -11.53
CA ARG A 60 8.33 -14.75 -10.14
C ARG A 60 8.84 -13.32 -10.10
N GLU A 61 8.18 -12.48 -9.30
CA GLU A 61 8.64 -11.12 -9.00
C GLU A 61 9.41 -11.05 -7.68
N VAL A 62 10.65 -10.54 -7.72
CA VAL A 62 11.49 -10.39 -6.54
C VAL A 62 12.10 -9.00 -6.45
N VAL A 63 12.34 -8.55 -5.23
CA VAL A 63 13.11 -7.35 -4.92
C VAL A 63 14.50 -7.81 -4.53
N LEU A 64 15.53 -7.37 -5.26
CA LEU A 64 16.91 -7.59 -4.89
C LEU A 64 17.46 -6.35 -4.18
N GLN A 65 18.04 -6.52 -3.00
CA GLN A 65 18.71 -5.46 -2.28
C GLN A 65 20.19 -5.76 -2.09
N PHE A 66 21.05 -4.86 -2.57
CA PHE A 66 22.45 -4.79 -2.15
C PHE A 66 22.55 -3.86 -0.94
N ARG A 67 23.21 -4.33 0.11
CA ARG A 67 23.34 -3.60 1.38
C ARG A 67 24.79 -3.55 1.82
N THR A 68 25.15 -2.46 2.47
CA THR A 68 26.44 -2.30 3.18
C THR A 68 26.34 -2.74 4.65
N GLU A 69 25.20 -3.31 5.03
CA GLU A 69 24.93 -3.86 6.36
C GLU A 69 24.15 -5.17 6.23
N SER A 70 24.54 -6.17 7.02
CA SER A 70 23.82 -7.43 7.10
C SER A 70 22.47 -7.25 7.79
N LEU A 71 21.43 -7.90 7.26
CA LEU A 71 20.14 -8.03 7.91
C LEU A 71 20.12 -9.21 8.89
N GLU A 72 19.43 -9.03 10.02
CA GLU A 72 19.08 -10.12 10.94
C GLU A 72 17.90 -10.90 10.37
N LEU A 73 18.17 -11.96 9.61
CA LEU A 73 17.13 -12.72 8.91
C LEU A 73 16.16 -13.43 9.85
N ASP A 74 16.57 -13.74 11.08
CA ASP A 74 15.69 -14.41 12.03
C ASP A 74 14.58 -13.47 12.52
N ALA A 75 14.82 -12.17 12.63
CA ALA A 75 13.77 -11.19 12.90
C ALA A 75 12.69 -11.20 11.79
N PHE A 76 13.09 -11.30 10.52
CA PHE A 76 12.15 -11.41 9.40
C PHE A 76 11.38 -12.72 9.44
N LYS A 77 12.03 -13.85 9.75
CA LYS A 77 11.35 -15.16 9.88
C LYS A 77 10.35 -15.15 11.03
N ILE A 78 10.72 -14.58 12.18
CA ILE A 78 9.82 -14.43 13.34
C ILE A 78 8.62 -13.57 12.94
N ALA A 79 8.87 -12.40 12.33
CA ALA A 79 7.82 -11.51 11.87
C ALA A 79 6.91 -12.18 10.83
N ARG A 80 7.46 -12.94 9.88
CA ARG A 80 6.68 -13.68 8.88
C ARG A 80 5.88 -14.83 9.48
N ASN A 81 6.44 -15.54 10.45
CA ASN A 81 5.69 -16.58 11.18
C ASN A 81 4.52 -16.00 11.96
N ALA A 82 4.68 -14.78 12.50
CA ALA A 82 3.63 -14.09 13.25
C ALA A 82 2.59 -13.38 12.36
N LEU A 83 3.04 -12.76 11.26
CA LEU A 83 2.24 -11.85 10.43
C LEU A 83 1.92 -12.41 9.04
N GLY A 84 2.37 -13.63 8.73
CA GLY A 84 2.13 -14.30 7.46
C GLY A 84 2.72 -13.56 6.26
N SER A 85 1.99 -13.58 5.14
CA SER A 85 2.46 -13.06 3.86
C SER A 85 2.59 -11.53 3.77
N ILE A 86 2.19 -10.79 4.81
CA ILE A 86 2.38 -9.33 4.92
C ILE A 86 3.87 -8.99 5.00
N VAL A 87 4.66 -9.81 5.70
CA VAL A 87 6.11 -9.67 5.77
C VAL A 87 6.70 -10.43 4.60
N PRO A 88 7.46 -9.82 3.68
CA PRO A 88 7.99 -10.54 2.52
C PRO A 88 8.88 -11.71 2.93
N ASP A 89 8.86 -12.81 2.16
CA ASP A 89 9.92 -13.82 2.27
C ASP A 89 11.24 -13.15 1.97
N ILE A 90 12.28 -13.50 2.73
CA ILE A 90 13.63 -12.98 2.54
C ILE A 90 14.64 -14.12 2.46
N ARG A 91 15.62 -13.97 1.58
CA ARG A 91 16.71 -14.92 1.40
C ARG A 91 18.02 -14.20 1.15
N ALA A 92 19.09 -14.58 1.87
CA ALA A 92 20.44 -14.15 1.53
C ALA A 92 20.92 -14.80 0.23
N LEU A 93 21.53 -13.99 -0.63
CA LEU A 93 22.18 -14.40 -1.87
C LEU A 93 23.70 -14.29 -1.65
N GLU A 94 24.24 -15.21 -0.83
CA GLU A 94 25.63 -15.14 -0.38
C GLU A 94 26.62 -15.34 -1.53
N ASP A 95 27.47 -14.34 -1.76
CA ASP A 95 28.60 -14.44 -2.68
C ASP A 95 29.90 -13.99 -2.00
N LYS A 96 30.96 -14.79 -2.16
CA LYS A 96 32.25 -14.55 -1.51
C LYS A 96 32.95 -13.27 -1.94
N ALA A 97 32.77 -12.82 -3.18
CA ALA A 97 33.38 -11.58 -3.67
C ALA A 97 32.64 -10.35 -3.12
N LEU A 98 31.31 -10.41 -3.04
CA LEU A 98 30.51 -9.36 -2.40
C LEU A 98 30.82 -9.24 -0.90
N LEU A 99 30.88 -10.37 -0.18
CA LEU A 99 31.18 -10.37 1.26
C LEU A 99 32.59 -9.82 1.57
N LYS A 100 33.57 -10.04 0.69
CA LYS A 100 34.93 -9.45 0.84
C LYS A 100 34.93 -7.93 0.74
N GLU A 101 33.97 -7.36 0.03
CA GLU A 101 33.76 -5.92 -0.11
C GLU A 101 32.73 -5.39 0.89
N TYR A 102 32.37 -6.18 1.91
CA TYR A 102 31.34 -5.85 2.91
C TYR A 102 29.98 -5.51 2.27
N VAL A 103 29.59 -6.29 1.26
CA VAL A 103 28.27 -6.23 0.63
C VAL A 103 27.49 -7.49 0.92
N TRP A 104 26.25 -7.31 1.34
CA TRP A 104 25.26 -8.37 1.48
C TRP A 104 24.17 -8.19 0.43
N ALA A 105 23.80 -9.27 -0.24
CA ALA A 105 22.71 -9.28 -1.19
C ALA A 105 21.54 -10.11 -0.65
N TYR A 106 20.33 -9.59 -0.82
CA TYR A 106 19.10 -10.24 -0.36
C TYR A 106 18.08 -10.25 -1.49
N SER A 107 17.38 -11.37 -1.64
CA SER A 107 16.13 -11.46 -2.40
C SER A 107 14.97 -11.37 -1.44
N LEU A 108 13.98 -10.54 -1.77
CA LEU A 108 12.71 -10.48 -1.08
C LEU A 108 11.57 -10.75 -2.07
N THR A 109 10.48 -11.37 -1.63
CA THR A 109 9.27 -11.45 -2.46
C THR A 109 8.70 -10.04 -2.66
N ARG A 110 8.34 -9.70 -3.90
CA ARG A 110 7.66 -8.44 -4.17
C ARG A 110 6.21 -8.54 -3.70
N LEU A 111 5.76 -7.61 -2.86
CA LEU A 111 4.37 -7.56 -2.42
C LEU A 111 3.49 -6.99 -3.53
N GLU A 112 2.56 -7.79 -4.04
CA GLU A 112 1.62 -7.39 -5.10
C GLU A 112 0.36 -6.77 -4.49
N ALA A 113 0.49 -5.63 -3.82
CA ALA A 113 -0.65 -4.94 -3.19
C ALA A 113 -1.71 -4.49 -4.21
N VAL A 114 -1.29 -4.08 -5.41
CA VAL A 114 -2.21 -3.66 -6.47
C VAL A 114 -2.65 -4.86 -7.30
N ASP A 115 -1.71 -5.58 -7.93
CA ASP A 115 -2.05 -6.68 -8.85
C ASP A 115 -2.60 -7.93 -8.17
N GLY A 116 -2.19 -8.20 -6.93
CA GLY A 116 -2.62 -9.39 -6.19
C GLY A 116 -3.85 -9.18 -5.31
N LYS A 117 -4.26 -7.93 -5.04
CA LYS A 117 -5.40 -7.62 -4.16
C LYS A 117 -6.44 -6.70 -4.78
N ILE A 118 -6.03 -5.57 -5.37
CA ILE A 118 -6.97 -4.58 -5.90
C ILE A 118 -7.47 -4.98 -7.29
N ARG A 119 -6.57 -5.36 -8.20
CA ARG A 119 -6.92 -5.76 -9.56
C ARG A 119 -7.92 -6.92 -9.58
N PRO A 120 -7.71 -8.05 -8.89
CA PRO A 120 -8.63 -9.18 -8.96
C PRO A 120 -9.99 -8.83 -8.37
N HIS A 121 -10.03 -7.95 -7.36
CA HIS A 121 -11.27 -7.45 -6.77
C HIS A 121 -12.06 -6.59 -7.77
N LEU A 122 -11.41 -5.63 -8.44
CA LEU A 122 -12.04 -4.82 -9.50
C LEU A 122 -12.52 -5.68 -10.68
N GLU A 123 -11.71 -6.63 -11.13
CA GLU A 123 -12.07 -7.57 -12.19
C GLU A 123 -13.27 -8.44 -11.79
N ALA A 124 -13.31 -8.93 -10.55
CA ALA A 124 -14.45 -9.67 -10.02
C ALA A 124 -15.72 -8.81 -9.98
N ILE A 125 -15.63 -7.55 -9.57
CA ILE A 125 -16.76 -6.59 -9.59
C ILE A 125 -17.24 -6.40 -11.03
N LEU A 126 -16.35 -6.13 -11.99
CA LEU A 126 -16.72 -5.91 -13.38
C LEU A 126 -17.33 -7.15 -14.05
N ALA A 127 -16.91 -8.36 -13.64
CA ALA A 127 -17.44 -9.62 -14.10
C ALA A 127 -18.74 -10.05 -13.40
N SER A 128 -19.09 -9.41 -12.27
CA SER A 128 -20.25 -9.77 -11.47
C SER A 128 -21.58 -9.44 -12.18
N PRO A 129 -22.62 -10.29 -12.06
CA PRO A 129 -23.93 -10.06 -12.66
C PRO A 129 -24.84 -9.10 -11.86
N LEU A 130 -24.37 -8.58 -10.72
CA LEU A 130 -25.15 -7.71 -9.83
C LEU A 130 -25.55 -6.43 -10.56
N GLN A 131 -26.84 -6.08 -10.48
CA GLN A 131 -27.39 -4.91 -11.17
C GLN A 131 -26.95 -3.61 -10.49
N GLU A 132 -26.66 -3.67 -9.20
CA GLU A 132 -26.19 -2.58 -8.35
C GLU A 132 -24.83 -2.02 -8.79
N ILE A 133 -24.06 -2.81 -9.54
CA ILE A 133 -22.76 -2.41 -10.09
C ILE A 133 -22.93 -1.56 -11.36
N LEU A 134 -24.02 -1.72 -12.10
CA LEU A 134 -24.21 -1.09 -13.41
C LEU A 134 -24.03 0.43 -13.41
N PRO A 135 -24.55 1.19 -12.43
CA PRO A 135 -24.37 2.64 -12.39
C PRO A 135 -22.90 3.07 -12.29
N TYR A 136 -22.03 2.22 -11.74
CA TYR A 136 -20.64 2.53 -11.41
C TYR A 136 -19.63 1.78 -12.30
N ARG A 137 -20.11 1.04 -13.32
CA ARG A 137 -19.24 0.23 -14.19
C ARG A 137 -18.13 1.05 -14.85
N HIS A 138 -18.44 2.29 -15.25
CA HIS A 138 -17.44 3.20 -15.82
C HIS A 138 -16.38 3.61 -14.78
N ASP A 139 -16.78 3.87 -13.53
CA ASP A 139 -15.84 4.22 -12.46
C ASP A 139 -14.89 3.06 -12.15
N PHE A 140 -15.41 1.83 -12.05
CA PHE A 140 -14.59 0.63 -11.87
C PHE A 140 -13.59 0.42 -13.01
N GLN A 141 -14.01 0.62 -14.25
CA GLN A 141 -13.11 0.56 -15.40
C GLN A 141 -12.04 1.66 -15.31
N GLY A 142 -12.43 2.89 -14.96
CA GLY A 142 -11.51 4.00 -14.76
C GLY A 142 -10.47 3.71 -13.66
N PHE A 143 -10.84 3.03 -12.59
CA PHE A 143 -9.87 2.57 -11.58
C PHE A 143 -8.97 1.45 -12.08
N LEU A 144 -9.49 0.52 -12.87
CA LEU A 144 -8.68 -0.54 -13.49
C LEU A 144 -7.59 0.06 -14.41
N ASP A 145 -7.95 1.09 -15.17
CA ASP A 145 -7.04 1.81 -16.07
C ASP A 145 -6.00 2.64 -15.30
N LYS A 146 -6.30 3.04 -14.06
CA LYS A 146 -5.41 3.81 -13.16
C LYS A 146 -4.52 2.95 -12.26
N LEU A 147 -4.58 1.61 -12.33
CA LEU A 147 -3.84 0.75 -11.39
C LEU A 147 -2.33 1.00 -11.39
N GLU A 148 -1.73 1.28 -12.54
CA GLU A 148 -0.28 1.58 -12.60
C GLU A 148 0.06 2.88 -11.86
N GLN A 149 -0.80 3.90 -11.95
CA GLN A 149 -0.60 5.14 -11.19
C GLN A 149 -0.74 4.87 -9.70
N LEU A 150 -1.72 4.08 -9.29
CA LEU A 150 -1.91 3.73 -7.87
C LEU A 150 -0.70 3.00 -7.25
N LYS A 151 0.13 2.32 -8.05
CA LYS A 151 1.41 1.72 -7.58
C LYS A 151 2.46 2.77 -7.21
N GLU A 152 2.32 4.02 -7.64
CA GLU A 152 3.22 5.12 -7.29
C GLU A 152 3.02 5.61 -5.84
N LEU A 153 1.86 5.32 -5.23
CA LEU A 153 1.61 5.66 -3.84
C LEU A 153 2.38 4.71 -2.90
N PRO A 154 2.96 5.22 -1.80
CA PRO A 154 3.57 4.40 -0.78
C PRO A 154 2.62 3.31 -0.28
N LEU A 155 3.14 2.11 -0.07
CA LEU A 155 2.39 1.05 0.62
C LEU A 155 2.40 1.29 2.12
N TRP A 156 1.29 0.97 2.76
CA TRP A 156 1.15 0.93 4.21
C TRP A 156 0.28 -0.27 4.59
N VAL A 157 0.36 -0.72 5.84
CA VAL A 157 -0.56 -1.73 6.37
C VAL A 157 -1.90 -1.04 6.59
N ALA A 158 -2.78 -1.17 5.60
CA ALA A 158 -4.11 -0.61 5.66
C ALA A 158 -4.96 -1.48 6.58
N HIS A 159 -5.47 -0.87 7.65
CA HIS A 159 -6.45 -1.50 8.51
C HIS A 159 -7.72 -1.80 7.70
N TYR A 160 -8.14 -3.08 7.65
CA TYR A 160 -9.25 -3.48 6.79
C TYR A 160 -10.59 -2.92 7.25
N ASP A 161 -10.80 -2.90 8.57
CA ASP A 161 -12.07 -2.49 9.17
C ASP A 161 -11.91 -1.33 10.16
N LEU A 162 -11.25 -0.26 9.72
CA LEU A 162 -11.03 0.89 10.59
C LEU A 162 -12.35 1.66 10.74
N ASN A 163 -12.96 1.57 11.91
CA ASN A 163 -14.24 2.19 12.28
C ASN A 163 -14.27 2.48 13.80
N ASP A 164 -15.37 2.98 14.32
CA ASP A 164 -15.57 3.32 15.74
C ASP A 164 -15.49 2.11 16.69
N LEU A 165 -15.78 0.90 16.20
CA LEU A 165 -15.69 -0.35 16.96
C LEU A 165 -14.27 -0.93 17.03
N SER A 166 -13.37 -0.55 16.12
CA SER A 166 -11.98 -1.02 16.10
C SER A 166 -10.98 -0.08 16.77
N ILE A 167 -11.45 1.06 17.30
CA ILE A 167 -10.64 2.05 18.02
C ILE A 167 -10.97 1.98 19.52
N LEU A 168 -9.98 1.60 20.33
CA LEU A 168 -10.11 1.60 21.79
C LEU A 168 -9.79 2.99 22.35
N ILE A 169 -10.66 3.49 23.22
CA ILE A 169 -10.48 4.77 23.91
C ILE A 169 -10.49 4.59 25.43
N ASP A 170 -9.76 5.44 26.15
CA ASP A 170 -9.86 5.55 27.61
C ASP A 170 -11.02 6.46 28.06
N GLU A 171 -11.16 6.67 29.37
CA GLU A 171 -12.20 7.52 29.97
C GLU A 171 -12.11 9.00 29.54
N ASP A 172 -10.93 9.44 29.08
CA ASP A 172 -10.66 10.80 28.60
C ASP A 172 -10.74 10.92 27.06
N CYS A 173 -11.22 9.85 26.38
CA CYS A 173 -11.32 9.74 24.92
C CYS A 173 -9.96 9.73 24.19
N HIS A 174 -8.85 9.40 24.85
CA HIS A 174 -7.59 9.15 24.16
C HIS A 174 -7.61 7.79 23.47
N VAL A 175 -7.12 7.73 22.24
CA VAL A 175 -6.92 6.47 21.52
C VAL A 175 -5.82 5.67 22.23
N THR A 176 -6.17 4.50 22.76
CA THR A 176 -5.26 3.60 23.49
C THR A 176 -4.88 2.35 22.71
N GLY A 177 -5.63 2.03 21.65
CA GLY A 177 -5.34 0.85 20.83
C GLY A 177 -6.19 0.77 19.58
N LEU A 178 -5.72 -0.05 18.64
CA LEU A 178 -6.44 -0.48 17.44
C LEU A 178 -6.52 -2.00 17.46
N ILE A 179 -7.70 -2.57 17.23
CA ILE A 179 -7.98 -4.02 17.23
C ILE A 179 -8.48 -4.49 15.86
N ASP A 180 -8.68 -5.80 15.68
CA ASP A 180 -9.28 -6.41 14.47
C ASP A 180 -8.43 -6.29 13.19
N TRP A 181 -7.13 -6.56 13.34
CA TRP A 181 -6.14 -6.49 12.26
C TRP A 181 -6.14 -7.70 11.32
N GLU A 182 -6.88 -8.77 11.58
CA GLU A 182 -6.76 -10.07 10.92
C GLU A 182 -6.97 -10.06 9.39
N LEU A 183 -7.73 -9.09 8.87
CA LEU A 183 -7.97 -8.91 7.43
C LEU A 183 -7.12 -7.78 6.80
N SER A 184 -6.31 -7.11 7.62
CA SER A 184 -5.48 -5.98 7.20
C SER A 184 -4.37 -6.43 6.26
N SER A 185 -4.02 -5.59 5.29
CA SER A 185 -3.03 -5.94 4.27
C SER A 185 -2.31 -4.70 3.73
N PRO A 186 -1.08 -4.85 3.21
CA PRO A 186 -0.42 -3.79 2.48
C PRO A 186 -1.27 -3.30 1.32
N ARG A 187 -1.55 -2.00 1.26
CA ARG A 187 -2.27 -1.34 0.16
C ARG A 187 -1.62 0.00 -0.17
N PRO A 188 -1.81 0.53 -1.39
CA PRO A 188 -1.51 1.94 -1.67
C PRO A 188 -2.15 2.86 -0.63
N PHE A 189 -1.40 3.87 -0.18
CA PHE A 189 -1.92 4.89 0.73
C PHE A 189 -3.24 5.49 0.20
N GLY A 190 -4.21 5.75 1.08
CA GLY A 190 -5.55 6.17 0.65
C GLY A 190 -6.57 5.04 0.61
N VAL A 191 -6.23 3.86 0.07
CA VAL A 191 -7.20 2.76 -0.14
C VAL A 191 -7.81 2.25 1.16
N GLY A 192 -7.05 2.27 2.27
CA GLY A 192 -7.56 1.87 3.59
C GLY A 192 -8.53 2.88 4.24
N PHE A 193 -8.64 4.10 3.71
CA PHE A 193 -9.51 5.13 4.29
C PHE A 193 -10.89 5.21 3.62
N GLY A 194 -11.30 4.14 2.92
CA GLY A 194 -12.64 4.08 2.29
C GLY A 194 -13.81 4.13 3.27
N ARG A 195 -13.55 3.94 4.57
CA ARG A 195 -14.52 4.07 5.66
C ARG A 195 -14.37 5.37 6.44
N ILE A 196 -13.64 6.36 5.93
CA ILE A 196 -13.42 7.64 6.63
C ILE A 196 -14.74 8.29 7.08
N HIS A 197 -15.81 8.11 6.30
CA HIS A 197 -17.14 8.63 6.62
C HIS A 197 -17.75 8.04 7.89
N THR A 198 -17.40 6.81 8.24
CA THR A 198 -17.97 6.13 9.41
C THR A 198 -17.20 6.41 10.69
N PHE A 199 -16.08 7.16 10.66
CA PHE A 199 -15.45 7.61 11.90
C PHE A 199 -16.21 8.76 12.55
N ALA A 200 -16.64 9.71 11.71
CA ALA A 200 -17.21 10.96 12.16
C ALA A 200 -18.73 11.01 11.95
N GLY A 201 -19.30 10.04 11.23
CA GLY A 201 -20.72 10.00 10.89
C GLY A 201 -21.39 8.71 11.35
N GLU A 202 -22.71 8.74 11.37
CA GLU A 202 -23.53 7.68 11.93
C GLU A 202 -24.44 7.07 10.87
N ASN A 203 -24.74 5.78 11.00
CA ASN A 203 -25.80 5.15 10.21
C ASN A 203 -27.01 4.90 11.10
N THR A 204 -28.05 5.72 10.94
CA THR A 204 -29.30 5.61 11.71
C THR A 204 -30.46 5.34 10.77
N GLY A 205 -31.24 4.29 11.03
CA GLY A 205 -32.39 3.95 10.18
C GLY A 205 -32.02 3.58 8.73
N GLY A 206 -30.78 3.15 8.49
CA GLY A 206 -30.27 2.88 7.15
C GLY A 206 -29.95 4.14 6.35
N GLU A 207 -29.78 5.29 7.01
CA GLU A 207 -29.32 6.54 6.40
C GLU A 207 -28.05 7.03 7.06
N PHE A 208 -27.14 7.52 6.23
CA PHE A 208 -25.92 8.13 6.69
C PHE A 208 -26.19 9.57 7.15
N TRP A 209 -25.89 9.83 8.41
CA TRP A 209 -26.03 11.12 9.07
C TRP A 209 -24.65 11.69 9.43
N MET A 210 -24.52 13.01 9.34
CA MET A 210 -23.31 13.74 9.71
C MET A 210 -23.63 14.65 10.90
N PRO A 211 -23.02 14.43 12.07
CA PRO A 211 -23.10 15.39 13.17
C PRO A 211 -22.46 16.73 12.80
N ASP A 212 -22.79 17.76 13.59
CA ASP A 212 -22.26 19.12 13.40
C ASP A 212 -20.72 19.14 13.51
N GLU A 213 -20.14 18.24 14.31
CA GLU A 213 -18.70 18.09 14.52
C GLU A 213 -18.00 17.26 13.44
N PHE A 214 -18.74 16.68 12.47
CA PHE A 214 -18.19 15.76 11.48
C PHE A 214 -16.97 16.33 10.77
N GLU A 215 -17.08 17.58 10.28
CA GLU A 215 -15.99 18.22 9.56
C GLU A 215 -14.76 18.47 10.44
N VAL A 216 -14.99 18.81 11.70
CA VAL A 216 -13.91 19.08 12.65
C VAL A 216 -13.14 17.79 12.93
N ALA A 217 -13.85 16.70 13.19
CA ALA A 217 -13.26 15.38 13.42
C ALA A 217 -12.50 14.87 12.18
N GLU A 218 -13.09 14.99 10.99
CA GLU A 218 -12.48 14.56 9.73
C GLU A 218 -11.19 15.34 9.41
N ARG A 219 -11.19 16.67 9.62
CA ARG A 219 -9.98 17.47 9.43
C ARG A 219 -8.90 17.14 10.46
N ALA A 220 -9.29 16.96 11.72
CA ALA A 220 -8.36 16.57 12.77
C ALA A 220 -7.69 15.24 12.42
N PHE A 221 -8.46 14.23 12.00
CA PHE A 221 -7.93 12.95 11.54
C PHE A 221 -6.87 13.10 10.45
N TRP A 222 -7.19 13.81 9.36
CA TRP A 222 -6.27 13.96 8.24
C TRP A 222 -5.03 14.78 8.59
N ASN A 223 -5.16 15.80 9.44
CA ASN A 223 -4.03 16.60 9.90
C ASN A 223 -3.10 15.76 10.78
N GLU A 224 -3.64 15.08 11.80
CA GLU A 224 -2.84 14.25 12.72
C GLU A 224 -2.18 13.08 11.98
N LEU A 225 -2.89 12.44 11.04
CA LEU A 225 -2.32 11.40 10.19
C LEU A 225 -1.11 11.92 9.42
N PHE A 226 -1.20 13.09 8.79
CA PHE A 226 -0.09 13.66 8.03
C PHE A 226 1.03 14.20 8.94
N ASP A 227 0.71 14.79 10.08
CA ASP A 227 1.69 15.35 11.00
C ASP A 227 2.48 14.27 11.75
N GLY A 228 1.86 13.12 12.01
CA GLY A 228 2.52 11.94 12.56
C GLY A 228 3.39 11.17 11.57
N MET A 229 3.34 11.47 10.26
CA MET A 229 4.13 10.78 9.24
C MET A 229 5.57 11.31 9.12
N PRO A 230 6.55 10.45 8.75
CA PRO A 230 7.88 10.88 8.34
C PRO A 230 7.81 11.95 7.23
N ALA A 231 8.64 12.99 7.35
CA ALA A 231 8.57 14.16 6.48
C ALA A 231 8.76 13.83 4.99
N ASP A 232 9.65 12.89 4.67
CA ASP A 232 9.90 12.41 3.32
C ASP A 232 8.67 11.71 2.69
N ILE A 233 8.00 10.85 3.45
CA ILE A 233 6.76 10.20 3.02
C ILE A 233 5.64 11.22 2.84
N ARG A 234 5.49 12.14 3.81
CA ARG A 234 4.52 13.23 3.75
C ARG A 234 4.70 14.09 2.50
N ASP A 235 5.92 14.45 2.17
CA ASP A 235 6.23 15.28 1.00
C ASP A 235 5.96 14.56 -0.33
N ILE A 236 6.18 13.24 -0.39
CA ILE A 236 5.80 12.42 -1.54
C ILE A 236 4.29 12.43 -1.72
N LEU A 237 3.54 12.17 -0.64
CA LEU A 237 2.08 12.13 -0.68
C LEU A 237 1.50 13.49 -1.05
N LYS A 238 1.98 14.59 -0.45
CA LYS A 238 1.48 15.95 -0.74
C LYS A 238 1.58 16.33 -2.22
N LYS A 239 2.56 15.80 -2.95
CA LYS A 239 2.70 16.01 -4.40
C LYS A 239 1.70 15.21 -5.25
N GLN A 240 1.03 14.23 -4.64
CA GLN A 240 0.14 13.27 -5.29
C GLN A 240 -1.27 13.27 -4.65
N MET A 241 -1.71 14.37 -4.04
CA MET A 241 -2.98 14.43 -3.31
C MET A 241 -4.22 14.06 -4.14
N VAL A 242 -4.21 14.32 -5.45
CA VAL A 242 -5.30 13.88 -6.35
C VAL A 242 -5.32 12.36 -6.48
N LEU A 243 -4.16 11.71 -6.55
CA LEU A 243 -4.07 10.26 -6.60
C LEU A 243 -4.39 9.62 -5.24
N VAL A 244 -4.03 10.27 -4.13
CA VAL A 244 -4.48 9.87 -2.79
C VAL A 244 -6.00 9.94 -2.67
N GLN A 245 -6.62 11.01 -3.18
CA GLN A 245 -8.07 11.13 -3.27
C GLN A 245 -8.69 9.99 -4.08
N ASP A 246 -8.15 9.71 -5.27
CA ASP A 246 -8.62 8.59 -6.09
C ASP A 246 -8.52 7.26 -5.34
N ALA A 247 -7.42 7.04 -4.59
CA ALA A 247 -7.25 5.85 -3.77
C ALA A 247 -8.28 5.76 -2.63
N VAL A 248 -8.67 6.87 -1.99
CA VAL A 248 -9.74 6.89 -0.98
C VAL A 248 -11.10 6.51 -1.58
N ILE A 249 -11.43 7.06 -2.77
CA ILE A 249 -12.67 6.72 -3.48
C ILE A 249 -12.67 5.25 -3.90
N LEU A 250 -11.55 4.73 -4.39
CA LEU A 250 -11.39 3.31 -4.66
C LEU A 250 -11.63 2.48 -3.39
N GLY A 251 -11.03 2.85 -2.27
CA GLY A 251 -11.26 2.20 -0.98
C GLY A 251 -12.74 2.17 -0.59
N THR A 252 -13.46 3.27 -0.85
CA THR A 252 -14.91 3.39 -0.60
C THR A 252 -15.69 2.39 -1.44
N PHE A 253 -15.37 2.30 -2.73
CA PHE A 253 -15.95 1.31 -3.63
C PHE A 253 -15.70 -0.13 -3.19
N LEU A 254 -14.44 -0.48 -2.85
CA LEU A 254 -14.07 -1.84 -2.44
C LEU A 254 -14.71 -2.25 -1.09
N ASN A 255 -15.00 -1.28 -0.23
CA ASN A 255 -15.76 -1.51 1.00
C ASN A 255 -17.26 -1.71 0.72
N CYS A 256 -17.83 -0.94 -0.21
CA CYS A 256 -19.23 -1.10 -0.59
C CYS A 256 -19.48 -2.45 -1.29
N PHE A 257 -18.61 -2.81 -2.23
CA PHE A 257 -18.67 -4.05 -3.00
C PHE A 257 -17.55 -4.99 -2.56
N PHE A 258 -17.76 -5.74 -1.49
CA PHE A 258 -16.75 -6.63 -0.92
C PHE A 258 -16.62 -7.93 -1.73
N PHE A 259 -15.46 -8.56 -1.65
CA PHE A 259 -15.18 -9.86 -2.28
C PHE A 259 -14.91 -10.90 -1.19
N GLU A 260 -15.84 -11.85 -1.05
CA GLU A 260 -15.82 -12.87 -0.02
C GLU A 260 -16.19 -14.22 -0.63
N ASP A 261 -15.46 -15.29 -0.29
CA ASP A 261 -15.69 -16.65 -0.79
C ASP A 261 -15.81 -16.77 -2.33
N GLY A 262 -14.99 -16.00 -3.05
CA GLY A 262 -14.97 -16.02 -4.51
C GLY A 262 -16.16 -15.32 -5.17
N LYS A 263 -16.97 -14.59 -4.40
CA LYS A 263 -18.16 -13.87 -4.89
C LYS A 263 -18.09 -12.40 -4.49
N VAL A 264 -18.64 -11.56 -5.35
CA VAL A 264 -18.86 -10.15 -5.05
C VAL A 264 -20.19 -10.02 -4.32
N GLY A 265 -20.15 -9.38 -3.15
CA GLY A 265 -21.33 -8.95 -2.40
C GLY A 265 -21.38 -7.42 -2.30
N PHE A 266 -22.40 -6.90 -1.64
CA PHE A 266 -22.44 -5.48 -1.28
C PHE A 266 -23.19 -5.25 0.03
N SER A 267 -22.86 -4.14 0.70
CA SER A 267 -23.63 -3.66 1.86
C SER A 267 -24.76 -2.76 1.40
N GLN A 268 -26.02 -3.10 1.74
CA GLN A 268 -27.18 -2.28 1.37
C GLN A 268 -27.10 -0.86 1.95
N VAL A 269 -26.57 -0.74 3.18
CA VAL A 269 -26.39 0.55 3.86
C VAL A 269 -25.32 1.37 3.15
N ALA A 270 -24.16 0.76 2.86
CA ALA A 270 -23.09 1.44 2.12
C ALA A 270 -23.54 1.84 0.72
N LEU A 271 -24.27 0.96 0.02
CA LEU A 271 -24.75 1.21 -1.34
C LEU A 271 -25.72 2.40 -1.39
N LYS A 272 -26.59 2.57 -0.38
CA LYS A 272 -27.51 3.71 -0.31
C LYS A 272 -26.75 5.03 -0.09
N ALA A 273 -25.68 5.02 0.69
CA ALA A 273 -24.84 6.20 0.92
C ALA A 273 -23.77 6.42 -0.16
N LEU A 274 -23.50 5.42 -1.00
CA LEU A 274 -22.41 5.42 -1.96
C LEU A 274 -22.41 6.65 -2.88
N PRO A 275 -23.54 7.09 -3.50
CA PRO A 275 -23.53 8.29 -4.34
C PRO A 275 -22.97 9.52 -3.63
N LYS A 276 -23.30 9.70 -2.33
CA LYS A 276 -22.75 10.78 -1.51
C LYS A 276 -21.27 10.53 -1.21
N PHE A 277 -20.90 9.32 -0.79
CA PHE A 277 -19.49 9.01 -0.49
C PHE A 277 -18.55 9.21 -1.67
N LEU A 278 -19.01 8.94 -2.89
CA LEU A 278 -18.22 9.15 -4.10
C LEU A 278 -17.94 10.64 -4.41
N THR A 279 -18.69 11.58 -3.84
CA THR A 279 -18.43 13.02 -3.99
C THR A 279 -17.53 13.59 -2.90
N TYR A 280 -17.09 12.75 -1.95
CA TYR A 280 -16.21 13.16 -0.87
C TYR A 280 -14.87 13.68 -1.38
N ARG A 281 -14.33 14.69 -0.69
CA ARG A 281 -12.99 15.20 -0.93
C ARG A 281 -12.19 15.33 0.37
N ILE A 282 -10.99 14.76 0.36
CA ILE A 282 -10.05 14.91 1.48
C ILE A 282 -9.69 16.39 1.68
N PRO A 283 -9.39 16.85 2.92
CA PRO A 283 -9.18 18.25 3.24
C PRO A 283 -8.08 18.90 2.40
N PHE A 284 -7.02 18.15 2.13
CA PHE A 284 -5.89 18.60 1.32
C PHE A 284 -6.22 18.84 -0.15
N VAL A 285 -7.33 18.27 -0.66
CA VAL A 285 -7.81 18.47 -2.04
C VAL A 285 -8.92 19.50 -2.11
N ARG A 286 -9.80 19.59 -1.11
CA ARG A 286 -10.91 20.57 -1.08
C ARG A 286 -10.55 21.92 -0.47
N GLY A 287 -9.50 22.00 0.33
CA GLY A 287 -9.17 23.22 1.07
C GLY A 287 -10.32 23.60 2.02
N SER A 288 -10.92 24.76 1.79
CA SER A 288 -12.08 25.28 2.53
C SER A 288 -13.44 24.95 1.92
N GLU A 289 -13.49 24.25 0.78
CA GLU A 289 -14.75 23.82 0.16
C GLU A 289 -15.44 22.73 1.00
N GLY A 290 -16.74 22.54 0.76
CA GLY A 290 -17.55 21.51 1.43
C GLY A 290 -17.01 20.09 1.24
N LEU A 291 -17.32 19.20 2.20
CA LEU A 291 -16.81 17.82 2.24
C LEU A 291 -17.21 17.01 1.01
N TYR A 292 -18.44 17.22 0.56
CA TYR A 292 -19.08 16.54 -0.54
C TYR A 292 -19.35 17.56 -1.63
N ARG A 293 -19.10 17.20 -2.89
CA ARG A 293 -19.58 18.00 -4.01
C ARG A 293 -21.10 17.86 -4.13
N ASP A 294 -21.75 18.98 -4.44
CA ASP A 294 -23.17 19.04 -4.84
C ASP A 294 -23.41 18.28 -6.16
#